data_AF-A0A9Q0ZAU6-F1
#
_entry.id   AF-A0A9Q0ZAU6-F1
#
_cell.length_a   1.000
_cell.length_b   1.000
_cell.length_c   1.000
_cell.angle_alpha   90.00
_cell.angle_beta   90.00
_cell.angle_gamma   90.00
#
_symmetry.space_group_name_H-M   'P 1'
#
loop_
_entity.id
_entity.type
_entity.pdbx_description
1 polymer ?
#
loop_
_entity_poly.entity_id
_entity_poly.type
_entity_poly.pdbx_seq_one_letter_code
_entity_poly.pdbx_strand_id
1 'polypeptide(L)'
;MKTSSLRKAIIMEINLISAQDLMSSTSRPSSKPMQTYVVAYIDPMEKAVSRVDRTGNRTPTWNDKFVFSVDEELSVGDLILAWFWRSIG
;
A
#
# COMPACT_ATOMS: atom_id res chain seq x y z
N MET A 1 30.51 -15.27 14.84
CA MET A 1 29.39 -15.95 14.16
C MET A 1 28.11 -15.27 14.61
N LYS A 2 27.40 -14.57 13.72
CA LYS A 2 26.08 -14.00 14.06
C LYS A 2 25.08 -15.15 14.04
N THR A 3 24.60 -15.56 15.20
CA THR A 3 23.48 -16.48 15.34
C THR A 3 22.26 -15.82 14.72
N SER A 4 21.77 -16.36 13.60
CA SER A 4 20.53 -15.90 13.00
C SER A 4 19.39 -16.29 13.93
N SER A 5 18.92 -15.33 14.72
CA SER A 5 17.64 -15.47 15.42
C SER A 5 16.57 -15.81 14.37
N LEU A 6 15.85 -16.91 14.57
CA LEU A 6 14.67 -17.22 13.77
C LEU A 6 13.61 -16.18 14.13
N ARG A 7 13.49 -15.16 13.29
CA ARG A 7 12.49 -14.11 13.48
C ARG A 7 11.11 -14.72 13.25
N LYS A 8 10.20 -14.51 14.20
CA LYS A 8 8.85 -15.03 14.10
C LYS A 8 8.08 -14.18 13.09
N ALA A 9 7.46 -14.84 12.12
CA ALA A 9 6.62 -14.18 11.13
C ALA A 9 5.15 -14.20 11.59
N ILE A 10 4.47 -13.07 11.44
CA ILE A 10 3.02 -12.95 11.58
C ILE A 10 2.40 -12.67 10.21
N ILE A 11 1.17 -13.13 10.00
CA ILE A 11 0.42 -12.86 8.78
C ILE A 11 -0.48 -11.64 9.01
N MET A 12 -0.35 -10.64 8.15
CA MET A 12 -1.20 -9.47 8.12
C MET A 12 -2.13 -9.52 6.91
N GLU A 13 -3.44 -9.54 7.15
CA GLU A 13 -4.46 -9.43 6.11
C GLU A 13 -5.01 -8.00 6.04
N ILE A 14 -5.00 -7.41 4.85
CA ILE A 14 -5.57 -6.09 4.57
C ILE A 14 -6.72 -6.26 3.59
N ASN A 15 -7.92 -5.87 3.99
CA ASN A 15 -9.09 -5.85 3.12
C ASN A 15 -9.21 -4.46 2.48
N LEU A 16 -8.84 -4.36 1.20
CA LEU A 16 -8.96 -3.14 0.41
C LEU A 16 -10.33 -3.08 -0.25
N ILE A 17 -11.19 -2.22 0.27
CA ILE A 17 -12.57 -2.11 -0.20
C ILE A 17 -12.69 -1.05 -1.29
N SER A 18 -12.44 0.21 -0.95
CA SER A 18 -12.69 1.36 -1.84
C SER A 18 -11.88 2.59 -1.43
N ALA A 19 -11.85 3.60 -2.31
CA ALA A 19 -11.45 4.96 -1.96
C ALA A 19 -12.59 5.94 -2.27
N GLN A 20 -12.54 7.13 -1.68
CA GLN A 20 -13.57 8.15 -1.84
C GLN A 20 -12.92 9.50 -2.15
N ASP A 21 -13.63 10.31 -2.93
CA ASP A 21 -13.28 11.69 -3.27
C ASP A 21 -11.86 11.92 -3.80
N LEU A 22 -11.30 10.95 -4.54
CA LEU A 22 -9.98 11.07 -5.13
C LEU A 22 -9.87 12.34 -5.99
N MET A 23 -8.81 13.11 -5.78
CA MET A 23 -8.52 14.27 -6.61
C MET A 23 -8.06 13.80 -7.98
N SER A 24 -8.67 14.35 -9.01
CA SER A 24 -8.17 14.22 -10.37
C SER A 24 -6.80 14.89 -10.46
N SER A 25 -5.82 14.20 -11.04
CA SER A 25 -4.49 14.77 -11.30
C SER A 25 -4.52 15.90 -12.33
N THR A 26 -5.62 16.03 -13.08
CA THR A 26 -5.88 17.14 -13.99
C THR A 26 -6.92 18.10 -13.41
N SER A 27 -6.59 19.39 -13.44
CA SER A 27 -7.51 20.50 -13.12
C SER A 27 -8.57 20.73 -14.22
N ARG A 28 -8.37 20.15 -15.41
CA ARG A 28 -9.36 20.15 -16.49
C ARG A 28 -10.19 18.87 -16.50
N PRO A 29 -11.49 18.96 -16.82
CA PRO A 29 -12.32 17.78 -17.09
C PRO A 29 -11.66 16.94 -18.19
N SER A 30 -11.24 15.71 -17.87
CA SER A 30 -10.82 14.74 -18.88
C SER A 30 -12.05 13.99 -19.38
N SER A 31 -12.13 13.78 -20.70
CA SER A 31 -13.13 12.88 -21.29
C SER A 31 -12.85 11.41 -20.98
N LYS A 32 -11.62 11.08 -20.52
CA LYS A 32 -11.23 9.74 -20.11
C LYS A 32 -11.54 9.52 -18.63
N PRO A 33 -12.12 8.37 -18.25
CA PRO A 33 -12.31 8.01 -16.84
C PRO A 33 -10.96 7.79 -16.15
N MET A 34 -10.90 8.10 -14.85
CA MET A 34 -9.72 7.77 -14.04
C MET A 34 -9.54 6.25 -13.98
N GLN A 35 -8.28 5.81 -14.10
CA GLN A 35 -7.88 4.43 -13.86
C GLN A 35 -7.11 4.39 -12.55
N THR A 36 -7.67 3.72 -11.56
CA THR A 36 -7.15 3.79 -10.18
C THR A 36 -6.81 2.40 -9.68
N TYR A 37 -5.71 2.33 -8.94
CA TYR A 37 -5.23 1.11 -8.32
C TYR A 37 -4.46 1.49 -7.06
N VAL A 38 -4.30 0.51 -6.17
CA VAL A 38 -3.56 0.66 -4.92
C VAL A 38 -2.31 -0.18 -5.01
N VAL A 39 -1.22 0.39 -4.50
CA VAL A 39 0.00 -0.34 -4.19
C VAL A 39 0.18 -0.30 -2.69
N ALA A 40 0.18 -1.47 -2.05
CA ALA A 40 0.44 -1.61 -0.63
C ALA A 40 1.77 -2.33 -0.44
N TYR A 41 2.60 -1.86 0.49
CA TYR A 41 3.89 -2.48 0.80
C TYR A 41 4.29 -2.19 2.23
N ILE A 42 4.94 -3.17 2.85
CA ILE A 42 5.52 -3.07 4.19
C ILE A 42 7.05 -3.08 4.06
N ASP A 43 7.57 -3.99 3.22
CA ASP A 43 8.91 -3.93 2.67
C ASP A 43 8.84 -3.32 1.26
N PRO A 44 9.64 -2.30 0.92
CA PRO A 44 9.73 -1.75 -0.44
C PRO A 44 9.99 -2.79 -1.55
N MET A 45 10.56 -3.95 -1.22
CA MET A 45 10.79 -5.07 -2.15
C MET A 45 9.56 -5.96 -2.34
N GLU A 46 8.63 -5.98 -1.39
CA GLU A 46 7.44 -6.83 -1.39
C GLU A 46 6.18 -5.98 -1.51
N LYS A 47 5.79 -5.69 -2.76
CA LYS A 47 4.61 -4.87 -3.09
C LYS A 47 3.43 -5.75 -3.48
N ALA A 48 2.28 -5.50 -2.87
CA ALA A 48 0.99 -5.97 -3.36
C ALA A 48 0.31 -4.88 -4.19
N VAL A 49 -0.33 -5.27 -5.29
CA VAL A 49 -1.00 -4.35 -6.22
C VAL A 49 -2.43 -4.80 -6.42
N SER A 50 -3.38 -3.88 -6.31
CA SER A 50 -4.79 -4.16 -6.58
C SER A 50 -5.04 -4.33 -8.08
N ARG A 51 -6.24 -4.78 -8.42
CA ARG A 51 -6.76 -4.60 -9.78
C ARG A 51 -6.92 -3.11 -10.11
N VAL A 52 -6.97 -2.80 -11.40
CA VAL A 52 -7.28 -1.45 -11.86
C VAL A 52 -8.80 -1.28 -11.92
N ASP A 53 -9.34 -0.38 -11.10
CA ASP A 53 -10.70 0.14 -11.26
C ASP A 53 -10.69 1.19 -12.39
N ARG A 54 -11.58 1.01 -13.36
CA ARG A 54 -11.72 1.89 -14.53
C ARG A 54 -13.06 2.63 -14.55
N THR A 55 -13.88 2.45 -13.52
CA THR A 55 -15.32 2.76 -13.54
C THR A 55 -15.74 3.64 -12.38
N GLY A 56 -15.22 3.42 -11.17
CA GLY A 56 -15.55 4.19 -9.99
C GLY A 56 -14.94 5.59 -9.97
N ASN A 57 -13.99 5.89 -10.86
CA ASN A 57 -13.46 7.24 -11.07
C ASN A 57 -12.89 7.86 -9.78
N ARG A 58 -13.61 8.82 -9.17
CA ARG A 58 -13.22 9.44 -7.89
C ARG A 58 -13.56 8.58 -6.67
N THR A 59 -14.41 7.57 -6.86
CA THR A 59 -14.91 6.65 -5.83
C THR A 59 -14.70 5.19 -6.27
N PRO A 60 -13.45 4.75 -6.48
CA PRO A 60 -13.16 3.40 -6.97
C PRO A 60 -13.41 2.31 -5.92
N THR A 61 -13.71 1.10 -6.39
CA THR A 61 -13.92 -0.08 -5.54
C THR A 61 -13.08 -1.24 -6.07
N TRP A 62 -12.31 -1.88 -5.19
CA TRP A 62 -11.45 -3.02 -5.53
C TRP A 62 -11.97 -4.33 -4.94
N ASN A 63 -12.37 -4.31 -3.67
CA ASN A 63 -12.72 -5.52 -2.92
C ASN A 63 -11.62 -6.60 -2.99
N ASP A 64 -10.36 -6.17 -2.95
CA ASP A 64 -9.19 -7.04 -2.98
C ASP A 64 -8.71 -7.31 -1.54
N LYS A 65 -8.14 -8.50 -1.30
CA LYS A 65 -7.45 -8.83 -0.05
C LYS A 65 -5.95 -8.92 -0.31
N PHE A 66 -5.17 -8.16 0.46
CA PHE A 66 -3.72 -8.33 0.49
C PHE A 66 -3.31 -9.12 1.72
N VAL A 67 -2.31 -9.98 1.55
CA VAL A 67 -1.76 -10.80 2.63
C VAL A 67 -0.25 -10.61 2.62
N PHE A 68 0.29 -10.20 3.76
CA PHE A 68 1.72 -10.00 3.96
C PHE A 68 2.23 -10.90 5.08
N SER A 69 3.42 -11.47 4.90
CA SER A 69 4.18 -12.06 6.00
C SER A 69 5.11 -10.99 6.54
N VAL A 70 4.91 -10.59 7.79
CA VAL A 70 5.71 -9.53 8.43
C VAL A 70 6.45 -10.11 9.62
N ASP A 71 7.64 -9.62 9.86
CA ASP A 71 8.42 -9.96 11.04
C ASP A 71 7.76 -9.37 12.29
N GLU A 72 7.56 -10.19 13.32
CA GLU A 72 6.91 -9.82 14.58
C GLU A 72 7.63 -8.68 15.31
N GLU A 73 8.95 -8.57 15.10
CA GLU A 73 9.75 -7.49 15.70
C GLU A 73 9.59 -6.14 14.99
N LEU A 74 8.87 -6.07 13.85
CA LEU A 74 8.63 -4.80 13.16
C LEU A 74 7.77 -3.87 14.03
N SER A 75 8.41 -2.86 14.61
CA SER A 75 7.73 -1.84 15.38
C SER A 75 7.20 -0.73 14.47
N VAL A 76 6.06 -0.14 14.82
CA VAL A 76 5.50 1.05 14.13
C VAL A 76 6.52 2.21 14.11
N GLY A 77 7.40 2.27 15.11
CA GLY A 77 8.47 3.27 15.19
C GLY A 77 9.53 3.11 14.10
N ASP A 78 9.88 1.87 13.74
CA ASP A 78 10.86 1.60 12.68
C ASP A 78 10.36 2.05 11.30
N LEU A 79 9.04 1.91 11.07
CA LEU A 79 8.41 2.40 9.85
C LEU A 79 8.43 3.94 9.78
N ILE A 80 8.00 4.63 10.83
CA ILE A 80 7.92 6.12 10.83
C ILE A 80 9.30 6.76 10.65
N LEU A 81 10.34 6.22 11.31
CA LEU A 81 11.70 6.76 11.19
C LEU A 81 12.33 6.54 9.81
N ALA A 82 12.04 5.39 9.17
CA ALA A 82 12.48 5.12 7.80
C ALA A 82 11.85 6.09 6.78
N TRP A 83 10.57 6.43 6.97
CA TRP A 83 9.89 7.44 6.15
C TRP A 83 10.47 8.84 6.37
N PHE A 84 10.78 9.22 7.62
CA PHE A 84 11.34 10.54 7.92
C PHE A 84 12.72 10.74 7.26
N TRP A 85 13.64 9.79 7.40
CA TRP A 85 14.99 9.91 6.80
C TRP A 85 14.97 9.92 5.27
N ARG A 86 14.06 9.17 4.61
CA ARG A 86 13.96 9.14 3.14
C ARG A 86 13.34 10.40 2.53
N SER A 87 12.67 11.24 3.31
CA SER A 87 12.02 12.47 2.84
C SER A 87 12.85 13.74 3.06
N ILE A 88 13.95 13.66 3.82
CA ILE A 88 14.97 14.70 3.95
C ILE A 88 16.18 14.29 3.11
N GLY A 89 16.08 14.56 1.81
CA GLY A 89 17.15 14.45 0.83
C GLY A 89 16.91 15.47 -0.27
#